data_AF-A0A423X9J3-F1
#
_entry.id   AF-A0A423X9J3-F1
#
_cell.length_a   1.000
_cell.length_b   1.000
_cell.length_c   1.000
_cell.angle_alpha   90.00
_cell.angle_beta   90.00
_cell.angle_gamma   90.00
#
_symmetry.space_group_name_H-M   'P 1'
#
loop_
_entity.id
_entity.type
_entity.pdbx_description
1 polymer ?
#
loop_
_entity_poly.entity_id
_entity_poly.type
_entity_poly.pdbx_seq_one_letter_code
_entity_poly.pdbx_strand_id
1 'polypeptide(L)'
;MSYILRFLPSSLIDIETEPETDQTLAVPPHPYHPQDADIPDYIPNASSVAELMVRFGSLLGITILTAVWIATKFNPKLKLSDKSVLGWFVLCGTLHCFFEGYFVYNHAGLAGSQDLFAQLWKEYALSDSRYLTKDPFMLCVEAITVFIWGPLCFATAISIVRGSSLRHPLQIIVCVAHLYGVGLYYSTCYINEKYRGLVYSRPEPLYYWVYYVGFNAPWVLIPAGILMNSVRSIQRGIAAMEIVFATLNRKRDQPKENSKDVPKEKPKEKSKVKHKVTFQ
;
A
#
# COMPACT_ATOMS: atom_id res chain seq x y z
N MET A 1 18.18 -18.20 -4.27
CA MET A 1 19.50 -18.66 -4.76
C MET A 1 19.38 -19.73 -5.86
N SER A 2 18.18 -20.23 -6.21
CA SER A 2 18.01 -21.22 -7.29
C SER A 2 17.65 -20.63 -8.68
N TYR A 3 17.08 -19.41 -8.76
CA TYR A 3 16.89 -18.74 -10.06
C TYR A 3 18.20 -18.34 -10.77
N ILE A 4 19.27 -18.03 -10.03
CA ILE A 4 20.57 -17.61 -10.60
C ILE A 4 21.37 -18.81 -11.12
N LEU A 5 21.16 -20.01 -10.58
CA LEU A 5 21.95 -21.20 -10.92
C LEU A 5 21.40 -21.99 -12.12
N ARG A 6 20.18 -21.66 -12.61
CA ARG A 6 19.60 -22.28 -13.82
C ARG A 6 20.17 -21.73 -15.14
N PHE A 7 21.12 -20.81 -15.09
CA PHE A 7 21.72 -20.15 -16.27
C PHE A 7 23.15 -20.59 -16.58
N LEU A 8 23.65 -21.65 -15.92
CA LEU A 8 24.96 -22.23 -16.26
C LEU A 8 24.76 -23.44 -17.20
N PRO A 9 25.34 -23.43 -18.41
CA PRO A 9 25.35 -24.61 -19.26
C PRO A 9 26.20 -25.68 -18.58
N SER A 10 25.58 -26.80 -18.21
CA SER A 10 26.29 -27.99 -17.72
C SER A 10 26.81 -28.75 -18.93
N SER A 11 28.08 -28.54 -19.29
CA SER A 11 28.75 -29.36 -20.30
C SER A 11 29.33 -30.63 -19.68
N LEU A 12 29.07 -31.75 -20.35
CA LEU A 12 29.79 -33.04 -20.36
C LEU A 12 29.66 -33.96 -19.15
N ILE A 13 28.68 -34.87 -19.21
CA ILE A 13 28.86 -36.28 -18.84
C ILE A 13 28.06 -37.12 -19.86
N ASP A 14 28.76 -37.81 -20.75
CA ASP A 14 28.23 -38.93 -21.53
C ASP A 14 28.01 -40.14 -20.60
N ILE A 15 26.94 -40.93 -20.82
CA ILE A 15 26.94 -42.40 -20.93
C ILE A 15 25.49 -42.97 -20.91
N GLU A 16 25.27 -43.85 -21.88
CA GLU A 16 24.29 -44.94 -22.03
C GLU A 16 22.81 -44.63 -22.35
N THR A 17 22.47 -44.97 -23.59
CA THR A 17 21.13 -45.09 -24.18
C THR A 17 20.43 -46.37 -23.69
N GLU A 18 19.51 -46.20 -22.76
CA GLU A 18 18.42 -47.15 -22.46
C GLU A 18 17.29 -46.97 -23.51
N PRO A 19 16.47 -48.01 -23.79
CA PRO A 19 15.56 -48.03 -24.93
C PRO A 19 14.45 -46.98 -24.77
N GLU A 20 14.21 -46.20 -25.84
CA GLU A 20 13.13 -45.22 -25.95
C GLU A 20 11.76 -45.90 -25.68
N THR A 21 11.28 -45.82 -24.44
CA THR A 21 9.85 -45.74 -24.22
C THR A 21 9.38 -44.45 -24.86
N ASP A 22 8.52 -44.56 -25.86
CA ASP A 22 7.75 -43.47 -26.46
C ASP A 22 6.93 -42.76 -25.37
N GLN A 23 7.59 -41.90 -24.58
CA GLN A 23 6.96 -40.86 -23.81
C GLN A 23 6.48 -39.84 -24.82
N THR A 24 5.28 -40.09 -25.36
CA THR A 24 4.41 -39.03 -25.86
C THR A 24 4.53 -37.87 -24.87
N LEU A 25 5.17 -36.77 -25.28
CA LEU A 25 5.35 -35.57 -24.47
C LEU A 25 3.95 -35.04 -24.12
N ALA A 26 3.39 -35.53 -23.01
CA ALA A 26 2.07 -35.17 -22.55
C ALA A 26 2.10 -33.66 -22.32
N VAL A 27 1.32 -32.92 -23.12
CA VAL A 27 1.17 -31.49 -22.95
C VAL A 27 0.65 -31.27 -21.52
N PRO A 28 1.33 -30.47 -20.69
CA PRO A 28 0.88 -30.24 -19.33
C PRO A 28 -0.55 -29.67 -19.33
N PRO A 29 -1.41 -30.09 -18.37
CA PRO A 29 -2.81 -29.67 -18.35
C PRO A 29 -2.97 -28.16 -18.16
N HIS A 30 -1.94 -27.48 -17.63
CA HIS A 30 -1.91 -26.04 -17.40
C HIS A 30 -0.47 -25.51 -17.39
N PRO A 31 -0.23 -24.18 -17.54
CA PRO A 31 1.11 -23.60 -17.57
C PRO A 31 1.73 -23.33 -16.18
N TYR A 32 1.00 -23.55 -15.09
CA TYR A 32 1.42 -23.21 -13.72
C TYR A 32 2.40 -24.21 -13.11
N HIS A 33 3.18 -23.76 -12.12
CA HIS A 33 4.14 -24.61 -11.40
C HIS A 33 3.71 -24.82 -9.94
N PRO A 34 3.90 -26.01 -9.35
CA PRO A 34 4.47 -27.19 -9.98
C PRO A 34 3.49 -27.79 -11.02
N GLN A 35 4.02 -28.51 -12.01
CA GLN A 35 3.26 -28.94 -13.19
C GLN A 35 2.26 -30.08 -12.90
N ASP A 36 2.41 -30.72 -11.74
CA ASP A 36 1.52 -31.75 -11.19
C ASP A 36 0.47 -31.19 -10.22
N ALA A 37 0.36 -29.85 -10.10
CA ALA A 37 -0.65 -29.23 -9.26
C ALA A 37 -2.07 -29.55 -9.76
N ASP A 38 -2.99 -29.76 -8.83
CA ASP A 38 -4.41 -29.95 -9.16
C ASP A 38 -5.10 -28.60 -9.34
N ILE A 39 -5.36 -28.23 -10.60
CA ILE A 39 -6.10 -27.02 -10.99
C ILE A 39 -7.29 -27.45 -11.84
N PRO A 40 -8.39 -27.89 -11.20
CA PRO A 40 -9.56 -28.40 -11.91
C PRO A 40 -10.20 -27.31 -12.76
N ASP A 41 -10.80 -27.74 -13.88
CA ASP A 41 -11.55 -26.88 -14.80
C ASP A 41 -10.76 -25.70 -15.37
N TYR A 42 -9.42 -25.80 -15.44
CA TYR A 42 -8.58 -24.76 -16.03
C TYR A 42 -8.95 -24.49 -17.49
N ILE A 43 -9.21 -23.21 -17.78
CA ILE A 43 -9.39 -22.72 -19.15
C ILE A 43 -8.41 -21.56 -19.36
N PRO A 44 -7.57 -21.59 -20.42
CA PRO A 44 -6.69 -20.48 -20.78
C PRO A 44 -7.44 -19.15 -20.94
N ASN A 45 -6.74 -18.04 -20.74
CA ASN A 45 -7.33 -16.71 -20.94
C ASN A 45 -7.73 -16.52 -22.42
N ALA A 46 -8.96 -16.06 -22.64
CA ALA A 46 -9.43 -15.69 -23.97
C ALA A 46 -8.90 -14.31 -24.42
N SER A 47 -8.71 -13.38 -23.49
CA SER A 47 -8.19 -12.04 -23.74
C SER A 47 -6.67 -12.01 -23.68
N SER A 48 -6.05 -11.16 -24.49
CA SER A 48 -4.61 -10.91 -24.42
C SER A 48 -4.23 -10.16 -23.15
N VAL A 49 -2.99 -10.35 -22.67
CA VAL A 49 -2.45 -9.62 -21.51
C VAL A 49 -2.56 -8.10 -21.68
N ALA A 50 -2.28 -7.58 -22.89
CA ALA A 50 -2.38 -6.16 -23.17
C ALA A 50 -3.82 -5.63 -22.99
N GLU A 51 -4.82 -6.38 -23.47
CA GLU A 51 -6.23 -6.03 -23.29
C GLU A 51 -6.60 -6.00 -21.80
N LEU A 52 -6.21 -7.03 -21.04
CA LEU A 52 -6.48 -7.13 -19.61
C LEU A 52 -5.86 -5.94 -18.86
N MET A 53 -4.60 -5.61 -19.16
CA MET A 53 -3.89 -4.48 -18.53
C MET A 53 -4.53 -3.14 -18.85
N VAL A 54 -4.94 -2.90 -20.11
CA VAL A 54 -5.60 -1.64 -20.50
C VAL A 54 -6.95 -1.49 -19.78
N ARG A 55 -7.77 -2.55 -19.75
CA ARG A 55 -9.08 -2.53 -19.10
C ARG A 55 -8.95 -2.30 -17.60
N PHE A 56 -8.08 -3.05 -16.94
CA PHE A 56 -7.89 -2.94 -15.50
C PHE A 56 -7.22 -1.61 -15.10
N GLY A 57 -6.17 -1.22 -15.82
CA GLY A 57 -5.49 0.05 -15.61
C GLY A 57 -6.41 1.26 -15.80
N SER A 58 -7.32 1.21 -16.79
CA SER A 58 -8.33 2.25 -16.98
C SER A 58 -9.32 2.32 -15.80
N LEU A 59 -9.79 1.17 -15.30
CA LEU A 59 -10.71 1.11 -14.16
C LEU A 59 -10.06 1.69 -12.90
N LEU A 60 -8.82 1.30 -12.60
CA LEU A 60 -8.06 1.83 -11.45
C LEU A 60 -7.76 3.33 -11.63
N GLY A 61 -7.32 3.73 -12.82
CA GLY A 61 -7.02 5.12 -13.15
C GLY A 61 -8.22 6.03 -12.96
N ILE A 62 -9.39 5.66 -13.51
CA ILE A 62 -10.65 6.40 -13.34
C ILE A 62 -11.03 6.47 -11.86
N THR A 63 -10.90 5.37 -11.13
CA THR A 63 -11.23 5.32 -9.69
C THR A 63 -10.37 6.30 -8.89
N ILE A 64 -9.05 6.28 -9.09
CA ILE A 64 -8.10 7.14 -8.39
C ILE A 64 -8.30 8.61 -8.77
N LEU A 65 -8.41 8.90 -10.07
CA LEU A 65 -8.59 10.28 -10.57
C LEU A 65 -9.89 10.88 -10.06
N THR A 66 -10.98 10.10 -10.09
CA THR A 66 -12.28 10.52 -9.54
C THR A 66 -12.17 10.78 -8.03
N ALA A 67 -11.54 9.88 -7.27
CA ALA A 67 -11.38 10.07 -5.83
C ALA A 67 -10.55 11.31 -5.48
N VAL A 68 -9.44 11.55 -6.19
CA VAL A 68 -8.60 12.75 -6.01
C VAL A 68 -9.36 14.02 -6.41
N TRP A 69 -10.16 13.97 -7.47
CA TRP A 69 -11.00 15.08 -7.90
C TRP A 69 -12.05 15.44 -6.84
N ILE A 70 -12.81 14.45 -6.34
CA ILE A 70 -13.79 14.62 -5.26
C ILE A 70 -13.10 15.18 -4.00
N ALA A 71 -11.96 14.60 -3.61
CA ALA A 71 -11.19 15.04 -2.46
C ALA A 71 -10.74 16.50 -2.58
N THR A 72 -10.31 16.93 -3.78
CA THR A 72 -9.89 18.32 -4.04
C THR A 72 -11.08 19.28 -4.00
N LYS A 73 -12.29 18.84 -4.40
CA LYS A 73 -13.51 19.64 -4.25
C LYS A 73 -13.91 19.81 -2.79
N PHE A 74 -13.80 18.76 -1.99
CA PHE A 74 -14.15 18.80 -0.57
C PHE A 74 -13.12 19.56 0.28
N ASN A 75 -11.83 19.40 -0.01
CA ASN A 75 -10.73 20.11 0.65
C ASN A 75 -9.79 20.76 -0.38
N PRO A 76 -10.07 22.01 -0.79
CA PRO A 76 -9.23 22.72 -1.77
C PRO A 76 -7.80 23.00 -1.30
N LYS A 77 -7.53 22.91 0.01
CA LYS A 77 -6.20 23.17 0.61
C LYS A 77 -5.30 21.92 0.59
N LEU A 78 -5.77 20.80 0.05
CA LEU A 78 -5.03 19.55 0.02
C LEU A 78 -3.75 19.69 -0.81
N LYS A 79 -2.59 19.44 -0.19
CA LYS A 79 -1.28 19.53 -0.84
C LYS A 79 -1.12 18.43 -1.88
N LEU A 80 -0.23 18.63 -2.86
CA LEU A 80 0.05 17.63 -3.89
C LEU A 80 0.52 16.29 -3.27
N SER A 81 1.40 16.35 -2.26
CA SER A 81 1.84 15.16 -1.52
C SER A 81 0.68 14.39 -0.90
N ASP A 82 -0.32 15.10 -0.38
CA ASP A 82 -1.49 14.51 0.28
C ASP A 82 -2.43 13.88 -0.74
N LYS A 83 -2.55 14.49 -1.94
CA LYS A 83 -3.28 13.90 -3.06
C LYS A 83 -2.64 12.60 -3.54
N SER A 84 -1.30 12.55 -3.64
CA SER A 84 -0.58 11.33 -4.01
C SER A 84 -0.77 10.21 -2.98
N VAL A 85 -0.63 10.53 -1.69
CA VAL A 85 -0.83 9.54 -0.62
C VAL A 85 -2.29 9.10 -0.55
N LEU A 86 -3.25 10.00 -0.77
CA LEU A 86 -4.66 9.65 -0.90
C LEU A 86 -4.88 8.68 -2.07
N GLY A 87 -4.32 8.98 -3.24
CA GLY A 87 -4.43 8.13 -4.42
C GLY A 87 -3.86 6.73 -4.18
N TRP A 88 -2.74 6.63 -3.46
CA TRP A 88 -2.18 5.35 -3.02
C TRP A 88 -3.16 4.56 -2.15
N PHE A 89 -3.72 5.15 -1.09
CA PHE A 89 -4.67 4.43 -0.24
C PHE A 89 -5.99 4.09 -0.94
N VAL A 90 -6.44 4.91 -1.89
CA VAL A 90 -7.61 4.58 -2.73
C VAL A 90 -7.29 3.39 -3.65
N LEU A 91 -6.10 3.38 -4.28
CA LEU A 91 -5.63 2.25 -5.08
C LEU A 91 -5.61 0.96 -4.24
N CYS A 92 -4.93 0.97 -3.10
CA CYS A 92 -4.85 -0.19 -2.21
C CYS A 92 -6.23 -0.63 -1.73
N GLY A 93 -7.08 0.29 -1.25
CA GLY A 93 -8.43 -0.05 -0.81
C GLY A 93 -9.27 -0.67 -1.92
N THR A 94 -9.10 -0.20 -3.16
CA THR A 94 -9.81 -0.74 -4.33
C THR A 94 -9.29 -2.14 -4.69
N LEU A 95 -7.98 -2.33 -4.71
CA LEU A 95 -7.39 -3.65 -4.97
C LEU A 95 -7.81 -4.67 -3.90
N HIS A 96 -7.70 -4.31 -2.62
CA HIS A 96 -8.08 -5.20 -1.52
C HIS A 96 -9.56 -5.55 -1.55
N CYS A 97 -10.45 -4.56 -1.59
CA CYS A 97 -11.88 -4.85 -1.47
C CYS A 97 -12.48 -5.51 -2.73
N PHE A 98 -11.96 -5.20 -3.93
CA PHE A 98 -12.58 -5.66 -5.18
C PHE A 98 -11.76 -6.71 -5.91
N PHE A 99 -10.44 -6.54 -6.05
CA PHE A 99 -9.62 -7.49 -6.81
C PHE A 99 -9.30 -8.74 -5.96
N GLU A 100 -8.77 -8.54 -4.76
CA GLU A 100 -8.53 -9.61 -3.77
C GLU A 100 -9.85 -10.16 -3.23
N GLY A 101 -10.86 -9.29 -3.03
CA GLY A 101 -12.22 -9.70 -2.67
C GLY A 101 -12.84 -10.65 -3.69
N TYR A 102 -12.63 -10.39 -4.98
CA TYR A 102 -13.06 -11.29 -6.04
C TYR A 102 -12.34 -12.64 -5.96
N PHE A 103 -11.03 -12.66 -5.70
CA PHE A 103 -10.29 -13.91 -5.50
C PHE A 103 -10.85 -14.70 -4.32
N VAL A 104 -10.97 -14.10 -3.14
CA VAL A 104 -11.48 -14.77 -1.93
C VAL A 104 -12.86 -15.38 -2.18
N TYR A 105 -13.75 -14.65 -2.85
CA TYR A 105 -15.11 -15.13 -3.14
C TYR A 105 -15.16 -16.22 -4.23
N ASN A 106 -14.35 -16.11 -5.30
CA ASN A 106 -14.45 -16.98 -6.48
C ASN A 106 -13.32 -18.03 -6.59
N HIS A 107 -12.42 -18.14 -5.62
CA HIS A 107 -11.21 -18.97 -5.71
C HIS A 107 -11.45 -20.41 -6.20
N ALA A 108 -12.59 -21.02 -5.86
CA ALA A 108 -12.92 -22.38 -6.24
C ALA A 108 -13.18 -22.58 -7.75
N GLY A 109 -13.74 -21.56 -8.43
CA GLY A 109 -14.05 -21.61 -9.88
C GLY A 109 -13.16 -20.68 -10.72
N LEU A 110 -12.15 -20.07 -10.11
CA LEU A 110 -11.32 -19.03 -10.72
C LEU A 110 -10.63 -19.49 -12.01
N ALA A 111 -10.13 -20.72 -12.01
CA ALA A 111 -9.37 -21.29 -13.12
C ALA A 111 -10.19 -21.47 -14.41
N GLY A 112 -11.50 -21.70 -14.28
CA GLY A 112 -12.41 -21.86 -15.43
C GLY A 112 -13.08 -20.56 -15.89
N SER A 113 -13.12 -19.53 -15.05
CA SER A 113 -13.83 -18.29 -15.39
C SER A 113 -13.08 -17.44 -16.45
N GLN A 114 -13.87 -16.70 -17.23
CA GLN A 114 -13.41 -15.84 -18.33
C GLN A 114 -13.79 -14.37 -18.13
N ASP A 115 -14.31 -13.98 -16.96
CA ASP A 115 -14.46 -12.55 -16.66
C ASP A 115 -13.10 -11.86 -16.46
N LEU A 116 -13.11 -10.52 -16.45
CA LEU A 116 -11.90 -9.70 -16.39
C LEU A 116 -11.02 -10.05 -15.17
N PHE A 117 -11.61 -10.21 -13.99
CA PHE A 117 -10.85 -10.44 -12.76
C PHE A 117 -10.31 -11.86 -12.71
N ALA A 118 -11.08 -12.86 -13.14
CA ALA A 118 -10.58 -14.22 -13.27
C ALA A 118 -9.38 -14.32 -14.21
N GLN A 119 -9.45 -13.67 -15.38
CA GLN A 119 -8.35 -13.70 -16.34
C GLN A 119 -7.11 -12.97 -15.82
N LEU A 120 -7.27 -11.85 -15.11
CA LEU A 120 -6.16 -11.16 -14.44
C LEU A 120 -5.51 -12.02 -13.35
N TRP A 121 -6.30 -12.72 -12.55
CA TRP A 121 -5.78 -13.64 -11.52
C TRP A 121 -5.05 -14.83 -12.15
N LYS A 122 -5.58 -15.41 -13.23
CA LYS A 122 -4.90 -16.45 -14.00
C LYS A 122 -3.58 -15.98 -14.58
N GLU A 123 -3.51 -14.75 -15.09
CA GLU A 123 -2.27 -14.15 -15.60
C GLU A 123 -1.27 -13.94 -14.46
N TYR A 124 -1.72 -13.35 -13.35
CA TYR A 124 -0.87 -13.11 -12.19
C TYR A 124 -0.38 -14.41 -11.53
N ALA A 125 -1.19 -15.47 -11.54
CA ALA A 125 -0.84 -16.78 -11.01
C ALA A 125 0.30 -17.47 -11.77
N LEU A 126 0.68 -16.99 -12.97
CA LEU A 126 1.92 -17.45 -13.64
C LEU A 126 3.16 -17.09 -12.82
N SER A 127 3.06 -16.03 -12.01
CA SER A 127 4.10 -15.61 -11.07
C SER A 127 4.03 -16.34 -9.74
N ASP A 128 2.86 -16.82 -9.34
CA ASP A 128 2.63 -17.57 -8.10
C ASP A 128 1.33 -18.39 -8.20
N SER A 129 1.46 -19.67 -8.49
CA SER A 129 0.33 -20.58 -8.70
C SER A 129 -0.52 -20.82 -7.47
N ARG A 130 -0.06 -20.42 -6.26
CA ARG A 130 -0.81 -20.58 -5.01
C ARG A 130 -2.20 -19.95 -5.06
N TYR A 131 -2.40 -18.95 -5.92
CA TYR A 131 -3.69 -18.33 -6.22
C TYR A 131 -4.66 -19.21 -7.01
N LEU A 132 -4.21 -20.33 -7.60
CA LEU A 132 -5.06 -21.31 -8.29
C LEU A 132 -5.08 -22.68 -7.61
N THR A 133 -4.15 -22.96 -6.70
CA THR A 133 -4.03 -24.26 -6.01
C THR A 133 -4.64 -24.26 -4.61
N LYS A 134 -5.54 -23.32 -4.30
CA LYS A 134 -6.24 -23.21 -3.00
C LYS A 134 -5.30 -23.17 -1.79
N ASP A 135 -4.17 -22.48 -1.90
CA ASP A 135 -3.21 -22.37 -0.80
C ASP A 135 -3.86 -21.67 0.43
N PRO A 136 -3.90 -22.32 1.61
CA PRO A 136 -4.56 -21.76 2.78
C PRO A 136 -3.97 -20.44 3.25
N PHE A 137 -2.65 -20.25 3.10
CA PHE A 137 -2.01 -19.01 3.48
C PHE A 137 -2.48 -17.86 2.58
N MET A 138 -2.57 -18.06 1.26
CA MET A 138 -3.12 -17.07 0.34
C MET A 138 -4.57 -16.72 0.67
N LEU A 139 -5.44 -17.72 0.86
CA LEU A 139 -6.84 -17.43 1.20
C LEU A 139 -6.98 -16.66 2.53
N CYS A 140 -6.19 -17.01 3.54
CA CYS A 140 -6.22 -16.31 4.82
C CYS A 140 -5.68 -14.88 4.73
N VAL A 141 -4.52 -14.66 4.08
CA VAL A 141 -3.92 -13.32 4.01
C VAL A 141 -4.80 -12.39 3.18
N GLU A 142 -5.36 -12.87 2.07
CA GLU A 142 -6.25 -12.09 1.22
C GLU A 142 -7.63 -11.86 1.87
N ALA A 143 -8.14 -12.80 2.68
CA ALA A 143 -9.36 -12.52 3.45
C ALA A 143 -9.12 -11.39 4.47
N ILE A 144 -7.96 -11.37 5.13
CA ILE A 144 -7.61 -10.30 6.07
C ILE A 144 -7.46 -8.96 5.32
N THR A 145 -6.84 -8.94 4.13
CA THR A 145 -6.73 -7.72 3.33
C THR A 145 -8.10 -7.19 2.94
N VAL A 146 -9.02 -8.05 2.53
CA VAL A 146 -10.40 -7.70 2.16
C VAL A 146 -11.17 -7.11 3.33
N PHE A 147 -11.21 -7.80 4.48
CA PHE A 147 -12.09 -7.42 5.58
C PHE A 147 -11.50 -6.36 6.52
N ILE A 148 -10.18 -6.19 6.54
CA ILE A 148 -9.51 -5.28 7.47
C ILE A 148 -8.71 -4.21 6.73
N TRP A 149 -7.77 -4.59 5.88
CA TRP A 149 -6.84 -3.63 5.29
C TRP A 149 -7.49 -2.73 4.23
N GLY A 150 -8.37 -3.26 3.40
CA GLY A 150 -9.14 -2.52 2.41
C GLY A 150 -10.00 -1.41 3.03
N PRO A 151 -10.87 -1.73 4.01
CA PRO A 151 -11.63 -0.72 4.75
C PRO A 151 -10.73 0.31 5.45
N LEU A 152 -9.61 -0.10 6.06
CA LEU A 152 -8.68 0.83 6.70
C LEU A 152 -7.94 1.72 5.70
N CYS A 153 -7.66 1.25 4.48
CA CYS A 153 -7.14 2.06 3.39
C CYS A 153 -8.12 3.20 3.05
N PHE A 154 -9.42 2.89 2.88
CA PHE A 154 -10.42 3.93 2.64
C PHE A 154 -10.60 4.88 3.83
N ALA A 155 -10.62 4.36 5.06
CA ALA A 155 -10.65 5.19 6.26
C ALA A 155 -9.44 6.14 6.33
N THR A 156 -8.26 5.65 5.93
CA THR A 156 -7.04 6.47 5.83
C THR A 156 -7.20 7.56 4.78
N ALA A 157 -7.70 7.24 3.58
CA ALA A 157 -7.98 8.22 2.54
C ALA A 157 -8.94 9.32 3.03
N ILE A 158 -10.05 8.94 3.68
CA ILE A 158 -11.02 9.87 4.27
C ILE A 158 -10.36 10.75 5.35
N SER A 159 -9.52 10.17 6.21
CA SER A 159 -8.82 10.93 7.25
C SER A 159 -7.87 11.99 6.68
N ILE A 160 -7.24 11.71 5.53
CA ILE A 160 -6.39 12.66 4.81
C ILE A 160 -7.23 13.84 4.32
N VAL A 161 -8.36 13.57 3.65
CA VAL A 161 -9.27 14.61 3.12
C VAL A 161 -9.79 15.51 4.24
N ARG A 162 -10.16 14.91 5.39
CA ARG A 162 -10.73 15.63 6.54
C ARG A 162 -9.68 16.36 7.37
N GLY A 163 -8.39 16.19 7.10
CA GLY A 163 -7.32 16.72 7.96
C GLY A 163 -7.39 16.18 9.39
N SER A 164 -7.83 14.93 9.56
CA SER A 164 -8.03 14.31 10.87
C SER A 164 -6.70 13.97 11.55
N SER A 165 -6.64 14.08 12.88
CA SER A 165 -5.50 13.62 13.69
C SER A 165 -5.28 12.11 13.60
N LEU A 166 -6.32 11.34 13.20
CA LEU A 166 -6.23 9.90 12.97
C LEU A 166 -5.44 9.53 11.70
N ARG A 167 -5.11 10.50 10.84
CA ARG A 167 -4.36 10.26 9.61
C ARG A 167 -3.07 9.47 9.85
N HIS A 168 -2.21 9.95 10.74
CA HIS A 168 -0.90 9.32 10.95
C HIS A 168 -1.00 7.96 11.65
N PRO A 169 -1.82 7.78 12.70
CA PRO A 169 -2.09 6.45 13.26
C PRO A 169 -2.57 5.44 12.22
N LEU A 170 -3.56 5.80 11.39
CA LEU A 170 -4.09 4.90 10.36
C LEU A 170 -3.04 4.58 9.30
N GLN A 171 -2.29 5.58 8.84
CA GLN A 171 -1.17 5.37 7.91
C GLN A 171 -0.14 4.40 8.48
N ILE A 172 0.23 4.52 9.75
CA ILE A 172 1.17 3.60 10.40
C ILE A 172 0.64 2.18 10.41
N ILE A 173 -0.61 1.98 10.85
CA ILE A 173 -1.24 0.65 10.94
C ILE A 173 -1.25 -0.04 9.57
N VAL A 174 -1.77 0.65 8.56
CA VAL A 174 -1.92 0.07 7.22
C VAL A 174 -0.55 -0.14 6.56
N CYS A 175 0.39 0.80 6.68
CA CYS A 175 1.71 0.64 6.09
C CYS A 175 2.51 -0.51 6.73
N VAL A 176 2.40 -0.71 8.05
CA VAL A 176 3.00 -1.88 8.71
C VAL A 176 2.34 -3.17 8.22
N ALA A 177 1.02 -3.19 8.08
CA ALA A 177 0.31 -4.35 7.54
C ALA A 177 0.75 -4.70 6.11
N HIS A 178 0.94 -3.71 5.23
CA HIS A 178 1.44 -3.93 3.87
C HIS A 178 2.86 -4.49 3.87
N LEU A 179 3.78 -3.89 4.64
CA LEU A 179 5.16 -4.36 4.76
C LEU A 179 5.25 -5.78 5.33
N TYR A 180 4.41 -6.08 6.33
CA TYR A 180 4.34 -7.40 6.93
C TYR A 180 3.75 -8.42 5.96
N GLY A 181 2.64 -8.09 5.29
CA GLY A 181 1.97 -8.97 4.32
C GLY A 181 2.89 -9.34 3.15
N VAL A 182 3.53 -8.35 2.51
CA VAL A 182 4.48 -8.62 1.41
C VAL A 182 5.73 -9.37 1.91
N GLY A 183 6.18 -9.08 3.13
CA GLY A 183 7.26 -9.82 3.78
C GLY A 183 6.92 -11.30 3.95
N LEU A 184 5.71 -11.62 4.42
CA LEU A 184 5.23 -13.00 4.52
C LEU A 184 5.03 -13.64 3.13
N TYR A 185 4.49 -12.89 2.17
CA TYR A 185 4.28 -13.37 0.80
C TYR A 185 5.60 -13.84 0.15
N TYR A 186 6.64 -13.01 0.23
CA TYR A 186 8.00 -13.33 -0.22
C TYR A 186 8.64 -14.46 0.57
N SER A 187 8.55 -14.40 1.90
CA SER A 187 9.20 -15.39 2.77
C SER A 187 8.59 -16.77 2.59
N THR A 188 7.26 -16.89 2.50
CA THR A 188 6.60 -18.20 2.34
C THR A 188 6.97 -18.88 1.03
N CYS A 189 7.04 -18.13 -0.08
CA CYS A 189 7.50 -18.68 -1.37
C CYS A 189 8.95 -19.16 -1.25
N TYR A 190 9.84 -18.31 -0.73
CA TYR A 190 11.26 -18.64 -0.57
C TYR A 190 11.49 -19.86 0.33
N ILE A 191 10.78 -19.94 1.46
CA ILE A 191 10.90 -21.05 2.41
C ILE A 191 10.38 -22.35 1.80
N ASN A 192 9.24 -22.31 1.10
CA ASN A 192 8.72 -23.48 0.40
C ASN A 192 9.67 -23.97 -0.71
N GLU A 193 10.26 -23.07 -1.49
CA GLU A 193 11.27 -23.44 -2.48
C GLU A 193 12.51 -24.05 -1.78
N LYS A 194 13.03 -23.37 -0.75
CA LYS A 194 14.30 -23.74 -0.11
C LYS A 194 14.24 -25.07 0.65
N TYR A 195 13.14 -25.33 1.35
CA TYR A 195 13.02 -26.47 2.26
C TYR A 195 12.11 -27.58 1.76
N ARG A 196 11.23 -27.30 0.78
CA ARG A 196 10.29 -28.29 0.22
C ARG A 196 10.47 -28.51 -1.28
N GLY A 197 11.34 -27.75 -1.95
CA GLY A 197 11.54 -27.83 -3.39
C GLY A 197 10.32 -27.37 -4.20
N LEU A 198 9.34 -26.73 -3.57
CA LEU A 198 8.11 -26.28 -4.22
C LEU A 198 8.34 -24.93 -4.89
N VAL A 199 8.28 -24.92 -6.22
CA VAL A 199 8.38 -23.70 -7.04
C VAL A 199 6.98 -23.37 -7.55
N TYR A 200 6.50 -22.17 -7.23
CA TYR A 200 5.16 -21.72 -7.61
C TYR A 200 5.13 -20.82 -8.84
N SER A 201 6.29 -20.28 -9.22
CA SER A 201 6.44 -19.35 -10.34
C SER A 201 6.95 -20.08 -11.57
N ARG A 202 6.53 -19.63 -12.74
CA ARG A 202 7.10 -20.10 -14.00
C ARG A 202 8.60 -19.77 -14.10
N PRO A 203 9.39 -20.56 -14.85
CA PRO A 203 10.83 -20.40 -14.89
C PRO A 203 11.28 -19.12 -15.64
N GLU A 204 10.44 -18.55 -16.49
CA GLU A 204 10.80 -17.34 -17.23
C GLU A 204 11.03 -16.14 -16.29
N PRO A 205 12.10 -15.36 -16.48
CA PRO A 205 12.42 -14.21 -15.63
C PRO A 205 11.29 -13.19 -15.49
N LEU A 206 10.44 -13.05 -16.52
CA LEU A 206 9.27 -12.17 -16.50
C LEU A 206 8.38 -12.43 -15.28
N TYR A 207 8.03 -13.69 -15.03
CA TYR A 207 7.05 -14.04 -14.00
C TYR A 207 7.64 -13.88 -12.60
N TYR A 208 8.89 -14.26 -12.39
CA TYR A 208 9.50 -14.09 -11.07
C TYR A 208 9.93 -12.63 -10.80
N TRP A 209 10.66 -11.99 -11.71
CA TRP A 209 11.23 -10.67 -11.42
C TRP A 209 10.26 -9.51 -11.67
N VAL A 210 9.47 -9.57 -12.74
CA VAL A 210 8.56 -8.47 -13.07
C VAL A 210 7.24 -8.63 -12.32
N TYR A 211 6.62 -9.81 -12.36
CA TYR A 211 5.31 -10.00 -11.74
C TYR A 211 5.46 -10.21 -10.23
N TYR A 212 6.17 -11.27 -9.83
CA TYR A 212 6.25 -11.64 -8.41
C TYR A 212 7.01 -10.58 -7.60
N VAL A 213 8.23 -10.19 -7.99
CA VAL A 213 8.97 -9.13 -7.29
C VAL A 213 8.46 -7.74 -7.68
N GLY A 214 8.43 -7.42 -8.96
CA GLY A 214 8.17 -6.05 -9.45
C GLY A 214 6.78 -5.51 -9.13
N PHE A 215 5.71 -6.27 -9.34
CA PHE A 215 4.35 -5.78 -9.05
C PHE A 215 4.08 -5.66 -7.55
N ASN A 216 4.78 -6.41 -6.69
CA ASN A 216 4.64 -6.30 -5.24
C ASN A 216 5.58 -5.26 -4.61
N ALA A 217 6.68 -4.88 -5.28
CA ALA A 217 7.64 -3.89 -4.78
C ALA A 217 7.02 -2.53 -4.37
N PRO A 218 5.97 -1.99 -5.03
CA PRO A 218 5.28 -0.78 -4.56
C PRO A 218 4.75 -0.88 -3.13
N TRP A 219 4.24 -2.04 -2.71
CA TRP A 219 3.78 -2.30 -1.34
C TRP A 219 4.93 -2.44 -0.32
N VAL A 220 6.17 -2.44 -0.77
CA VAL A 220 7.35 -2.25 0.07
C VAL A 220 7.72 -0.77 0.13
N LEU A 221 8.00 -0.18 -1.04
CA LEU A 221 8.66 1.12 -1.11
C LEU A 221 7.75 2.28 -0.66
N ILE A 222 6.50 2.29 -1.11
CA ILE A 222 5.57 3.39 -0.82
C ILE A 222 5.12 3.36 0.65
N PRO A 223 4.69 2.21 1.20
CA PRO A 223 4.38 2.09 2.63
C PRO A 223 5.56 2.44 3.54
N ALA A 224 6.79 2.02 3.22
CA ALA A 224 7.96 2.40 4.01
C ALA A 224 8.15 3.94 4.06
N GLY A 225 8.03 4.62 2.91
CA GLY A 225 8.12 6.08 2.85
C GLY A 225 7.02 6.79 3.65
N ILE A 226 5.76 6.35 3.51
CA ILE A 226 4.62 6.91 4.24
C ILE A 226 4.75 6.66 5.75
N LEU A 227 5.19 5.47 6.14
CA LEU A 227 5.43 5.08 7.53
C LEU A 227 6.47 5.99 8.17
N MET A 228 7.63 6.15 7.53
CA MET A 228 8.69 7.04 8.01
C MET A 228 8.20 8.48 8.15
N ASN A 229 7.44 8.97 7.16
CA ASN A 229 6.87 10.32 7.22
C ASN A 229 5.88 10.48 8.39
N SER A 230 5.01 9.50 8.61
CA SER A 230 4.02 9.53 9.69
C SER A 230 4.66 9.47 11.07
N VAL A 231 5.64 8.59 11.27
CA VAL A 231 6.39 8.50 12.53
C VAL A 231 7.08 9.83 12.83
N ARG A 232 7.79 10.42 11.86
CA ARG A 232 8.45 11.73 12.02
C ARG A 232 7.46 12.85 12.33
N SER A 233 6.27 12.80 11.75
CA SER A 233 5.23 13.81 11.98
C SER A 233 4.69 13.74 13.40
N ILE A 234 4.43 12.53 13.91
CA ILE A 234 4.03 12.31 15.31
C ILE A 234 5.14 12.74 16.27
N GLN A 235 6.40 12.34 16.03
CA GLN A 235 7.54 12.72 16.86
C GLN A 235 7.69 14.24 16.99
N ARG A 236 7.60 14.97 15.88
CA ARG A 236 7.65 16.44 15.88
C ARG A 236 6.49 17.05 16.67
N GLY A 237 5.29 16.47 16.55
CA GLY A 237 4.11 16.90 17.32
C GLY A 237 4.30 16.72 18.82
N ILE A 238 4.83 15.57 19.25
CA ILE A 238 5.12 15.27 20.66
C ILE A 238 6.16 16.25 21.20
N ALA A 239 7.29 16.43 20.50
CA ALA A 239 8.35 17.36 20.93
C ALA A 239 7.85 18.81 21.05
N ALA A 240 7.00 19.26 20.11
CA ALA A 240 6.39 20.58 20.19
C ALA A 240 5.49 20.72 21.43
N MET A 241 4.70 19.69 21.75
CA MET A 241 3.85 19.69 22.95
C MET A 241 4.66 19.74 24.24
N GLU A 242 5.78 19.01 24.32
CA GLU A 242 6.69 19.05 25.48
C GLU A 242 7.25 20.46 25.71
N ILE A 243 7.67 21.16 24.65
CA ILE A 243 8.16 22.55 24.73
C ILE A 243 7.04 23.49 25.21
N VAL A 244 5.83 23.32 24.71
CA VAL A 244 4.66 24.11 25.15
C VAL A 244 4.37 23.87 26.63
N PHE A 245 4.34 22.62 27.08
CA PHE A 245 4.13 22.29 28.49
C PHE A 245 5.23 22.85 29.40
N ALA A 246 6.50 22.73 28.99
CA ALA A 246 7.62 23.30 29.74
C ALA A 246 7.50 24.84 29.86
N THR A 247 7.10 25.51 28.78
CA THR A 247 6.91 26.97 28.76
C THR A 247 5.74 27.41 29.65
N LEU A 248 4.63 26.67 29.61
CA LEU A 248 3.45 26.94 30.44
C LEU A 248 3.75 26.72 31.94
N ASN A 249 4.46 25.66 32.29
CA ASN A 249 4.88 25.39 33.67
C ASN A 249 5.82 26.49 34.17
N ARG A 250 6.81 26.91 33.37
CA ARG A 250 7.70 28.02 33.72
C ARG A 250 6.95 29.33 33.98
N LYS A 251 5.91 29.64 33.19
CA LYS A 251 5.07 30.84 33.42
C LYS A 251 4.22 30.74 34.68
N ARG A 252 3.72 29.54 35.01
CA ARG A 252 2.94 29.31 36.25
C ARG A 252 3.82 29.47 37.50
N ASP A 253 5.06 29.00 37.41
CA ASP A 253 5.97 28.94 38.56
C ASP A 253 6.76 30.27 38.75
N GLN A 254 6.60 31.25 37.85
CA GLN A 254 7.07 32.62 38.07
C GLN A 254 6.22 33.29 39.18
N PRO A 255 6.85 33.88 40.22
CA PRO A 255 6.12 34.65 41.22
C PRO A 255 5.33 35.75 40.53
N LYS A 256 4.06 35.98 40.94
CA LYS A 256 3.33 37.18 40.52
C LYS A 256 4.11 38.39 41.01
N GLU A 257 4.84 39.04 40.13
CA GLU A 257 5.52 40.29 40.42
C GLU A 257 4.44 41.30 40.88
N ASN A 258 4.62 41.83 42.08
CA ASN A 258 3.64 42.63 42.79
C ASN A 258 3.15 43.80 41.93
N SER A 259 1.87 43.77 41.58
CA SER A 259 1.12 44.97 41.17
C SER A 259 0.90 45.87 42.39
N LYS A 260 1.95 46.51 42.90
CA LYS A 260 1.88 47.69 43.77
C LYS A 260 3.13 48.55 43.50
N ASP A 261 2.92 49.86 43.46
CA ASP A 261 3.92 50.92 43.32
C ASP A 261 4.16 51.46 41.91
N VAL A 262 3.07 51.86 41.24
CA VAL A 262 3.11 53.05 40.36
C VAL A 262 2.59 54.23 41.18
N PRO A 263 3.40 55.25 41.50
CA PRO A 263 2.91 56.44 42.18
C PRO A 263 1.90 57.17 41.29
N LYS A 264 0.68 57.37 41.79
CA LYS A 264 -0.32 58.24 41.15
C LYS A 264 0.20 59.67 41.15
N GLU A 265 0.64 60.19 40.01
CA GLU A 265 0.85 61.63 39.84
C GLU A 265 -0.48 62.38 40.10
N LYS A 266 -0.42 63.38 40.98
CA LYS A 266 -1.57 64.24 41.30
C LYS A 266 -1.94 65.12 40.10
N PRO A 267 -3.23 65.46 39.90
CA PRO A 267 -3.63 66.36 38.82
C PRO A 267 -3.13 67.79 39.12
N LYS A 268 -2.41 68.41 38.18
CA LYS A 268 -2.10 69.84 38.23
C LYS A 268 -3.34 70.67 37.87
N GLU A 269 -3.68 71.57 38.77
CA GLU A 269 -4.78 72.52 38.67
C GLU A 269 -4.50 73.63 37.63
N LYS A 270 -5.58 74.14 37.04
CA LYS A 270 -5.64 74.95 35.82
C LYS A 270 -5.05 76.36 35.99
N SER A 271 -4.35 76.86 34.98
CA SER A 271 -4.27 78.30 34.70
C SER A 271 -5.00 78.61 33.40
N LYS A 272 -6.11 79.35 33.50
CA LYS A 272 -6.83 79.95 32.37
C LYS A 272 -6.04 81.15 31.87
N VAL A 273 -5.63 81.15 30.61
CA VAL A 273 -5.29 82.38 29.89
C VAL A 273 -6.13 82.45 28.63
N LYS A 274 -7.10 83.37 28.63
CA LYS A 274 -7.85 83.84 27.46
C LYS A 274 -6.88 84.56 26.53
N HIS A 275 -6.90 84.33 25.22
CA HIS A 275 -6.56 85.30 24.15
C HIS A 275 -7.36 84.86 22.90
N LYS A 276 -8.47 85.50 22.58
CA LYS A 276 -8.66 86.70 21.73
C LYS A 276 -8.46 86.39 20.23
N VAL A 277 -9.59 86.48 19.55
CA VAL A 277 -9.85 86.31 18.11
C VAL A 277 -9.16 87.40 17.28
N THR A 278 -8.59 87.03 16.13
CA THR A 278 -8.55 87.91 14.94
C THR A 278 -8.57 87.10 13.64
N PHE A 279 -9.41 87.53 12.71
CA PHE A 279 -9.54 87.06 11.33
C PHE A 279 -8.41 87.61 10.44
N GLN A 280 -8.01 86.83 9.43
CA GLN A 280 -7.81 87.25 8.03
C GLN A 280 -7.90 86.03 7.11
#